data_AF-A0A267DB96-F1
#
_entry.id   AF-A0A267DB96-F1
#
_cell.length_a   1.000
_cell.length_b   1.000
_cell.length_c   1.000
_cell.angle_alpha   90.00
_cell.angle_beta   90.00
_cell.angle_gamma   90.00
#
_symmetry.space_group_name_H-M   'P 1'
#
loop_
_entity.id
_entity.type
_entity.pdbx_description
1 polymer ?
#
loop_
_entity_poly.entity_id
_entity_poly.type
_entity_poly.pdbx_seq_one_letter_code
_entity_poly.pdbx_strand_id
1 'polypeptide(L)'
;MFDEMYIQPSVRYRCRHLGRAVDDPDQVARTILAIMVKPLLGGKPFVVRLLPTYILSAEFLRKCVSQCIKAINNNGGRVVALVSDNHPTNRKCFALFSDGREKPWIGTDAAQESEFFMLFDFVHIIKCIRNNWQMEANGILSIQPPGADRQISAKWSDVVRLYQMEKDHVVKRTCLTHEACYPTSTQKTKVSLALQVLDERVAAALKCDGYSDTAEFIKTIVRFWKIVNCKNPDLHARLRDPDRRPVYSVQDESIQFLSALADSFDSTHCGKGRARHHSLTPETKSALVNSLRGACEMCEVLLSDPRISYVLLAGWRISPNERRQLLCICGASAAQCSTPTNEIIDIP
;
A
#
# COMPACT_ATOMS: atom_id res chain seq x y z
N MET A 1 12.24 3.92 2.43
CA MET A 1 11.37 2.84 1.90
C MET A 1 12.14 1.55 1.99
N PHE A 2 11.50 0.44 2.37
CA PHE A 2 12.20 -0.85 2.44
C PHE A 2 11.28 -2.00 2.06
N ASP A 3 11.85 -3.03 1.44
CA ASP A 3 11.17 -4.24 1.00
C ASP A 3 12.16 -5.42 0.96
N GLU A 4 11.64 -6.64 0.99
CA GLU A 4 12.42 -7.86 0.90
C GLU A 4 12.25 -8.52 -0.47
N MET A 5 13.34 -9.08 -0.97
CA MET A 5 13.36 -9.76 -2.26
C MET A 5 13.89 -11.16 -2.11
N TYR A 6 13.08 -12.16 -2.47
CA TYR A 6 13.53 -13.55 -2.49
C TYR A 6 14.56 -13.75 -3.59
N ILE A 7 15.66 -14.42 -3.24
CA ILE A 7 16.72 -14.82 -4.15
C ILE A 7 16.91 -16.33 -4.08
N GLN A 8 17.45 -16.91 -5.15
CA GLN A 8 17.85 -18.31 -5.13
C GLN A 8 19.02 -18.47 -4.14
N PRO A 9 18.87 -19.29 -3.08
CA PRO A 9 19.96 -19.52 -2.15
C PRO A 9 21.11 -20.18 -2.89
N SER A 10 22.24 -19.46 -2.98
CA SER A 10 23.43 -19.97 -3.64
C SER A 10 24.68 -19.35 -3.05
N VAL A 11 25.72 -20.15 -2.90
CA VAL A 11 27.05 -19.68 -2.54
C VAL A 11 27.80 -19.37 -3.83
N ARG A 12 28.04 -18.09 -4.10
CA ARG A 12 28.90 -17.65 -5.19
C ARG A 12 30.19 -17.11 -4.60
N TYR A 13 31.31 -17.60 -5.10
CA TYR A 13 32.63 -17.06 -4.79
C TYR A 13 33.05 -16.13 -5.92
N ARG A 14 33.19 -14.83 -5.63
CA ARG A 14 33.71 -13.84 -6.58
C ARG A 14 34.76 -13.00 -5.87
N CYS A 15 35.99 -13.02 -6.39
CA CYS A 15 37.10 -12.19 -5.94
C CYS A 15 37.24 -12.06 -4.40
N ARG A 16 37.33 -13.21 -3.69
CA ARG A 16 37.48 -13.31 -2.21
C ARG A 16 36.25 -13.01 -1.34
N HIS A 17 35.08 -12.75 -1.93
CA HIS A 17 33.84 -12.61 -1.16
C HIS A 17 32.95 -13.85 -1.32
N LEU A 18 32.45 -14.34 -0.18
CA LEU A 18 31.50 -15.44 -0.10
C LEU A 18 30.11 -14.86 0.18
N GLY A 19 29.14 -15.15 -0.68
CA GLY A 19 27.75 -14.66 -0.54
C GLY A 19 27.01 -15.30 0.65
N ARG A 20 27.29 -14.84 1.86
CA ARG A 20 26.63 -15.26 3.11
C ARG A 20 25.62 -14.22 3.57
N ALA A 21 24.71 -14.64 4.44
CA ALA A 21 23.73 -13.73 5.04
C ALA A 21 24.38 -12.83 6.11
N VAL A 22 23.88 -11.61 6.26
CA VAL A 22 24.41 -10.61 7.21
C VAL A 22 23.80 -10.76 8.60
N ASP A 23 22.55 -11.22 8.66
CA ASP A 23 21.81 -11.55 9.88
C ASP A 23 22.31 -12.86 10.51
N ASP A 24 22.70 -13.84 9.69
CA ASP A 24 23.28 -15.11 10.11
C ASP A 24 24.47 -15.49 9.20
N PRO A 25 25.71 -15.17 9.63
CA PRO A 25 26.90 -15.42 8.83
C PRO A 25 27.20 -16.89 8.55
N ASP A 26 26.54 -17.86 9.17
CA ASP A 26 26.74 -19.28 8.88
C ASP A 26 25.76 -19.81 7.83
N GLN A 27 24.76 -19.01 7.47
CA GLN A 27 23.72 -19.39 6.52
C GLN A 27 23.89 -18.73 5.15
N VAL A 28 23.35 -19.42 4.13
CA VAL A 28 23.22 -18.87 2.78
C VAL A 28 22.01 -17.96 2.72
N ALA A 29 22.19 -16.74 2.22
CA ALA A 29 21.11 -15.78 2.11
C ALA A 29 19.96 -16.30 1.22
N ARG A 30 18.73 -16.07 1.68
CA ARG A 30 17.48 -16.44 1.00
C ARG A 30 16.73 -15.23 0.48
N THR A 31 16.93 -14.08 1.13
CA THR A 31 16.35 -12.81 0.75
C THR A 31 17.43 -11.74 0.66
N ILE A 32 17.11 -10.64 0.00
CA ILE A 32 17.86 -9.39 0.07
C ILE A 32 16.91 -8.34 0.61
N LEU A 33 17.25 -7.79 1.78
CA LEU A 33 16.61 -6.58 2.29
C LEU A 33 17.14 -5.38 1.49
N ALA A 34 16.23 -4.67 0.85
CA ALA A 34 16.53 -3.45 0.12
C ALA A 34 16.02 -2.22 0.87
N ILE A 35 16.90 -1.24 1.08
CA ILE A 35 16.56 0.05 1.67
C ILE A 35 16.84 1.15 0.64
N MET A 36 15.79 1.88 0.27
CA MET A 36 15.81 2.94 -0.71
C MET A 36 15.41 4.27 -0.07
N VAL A 37 16.10 5.34 -0.47
CA VAL A 37 15.75 6.72 -0.12
C VAL A 37 15.12 7.38 -1.34
N LYS A 38 14.02 8.08 -1.09
CA LYS A 38 13.31 8.87 -2.09
C LYS A 38 13.27 10.33 -1.63
N PRO A 39 14.00 11.22 -2.30
CA PRO A 39 13.92 12.65 -2.01
C PRO A 39 12.51 13.19 -2.30
N LEU A 40 11.97 14.03 -1.42
CA LEU A 40 10.61 14.57 -1.57
C LEU A 40 10.51 15.66 -2.65
N LEU A 41 11.54 16.49 -2.80
CA LEU A 41 11.55 17.64 -3.68
C LEU A 41 12.08 17.30 -5.09
N GLY A 42 11.67 16.16 -5.64
CA GLY A 42 11.92 15.79 -7.05
C GLY A 42 13.25 15.11 -7.36
N GLY A 43 14.06 14.78 -6.36
CA GLY A 43 15.27 13.98 -6.56
C GLY A 43 14.97 12.54 -6.98
N LYS A 44 15.88 11.92 -7.74
CA LYS A 44 15.75 10.51 -8.15
C LYS A 44 15.85 9.60 -6.92
N PRO A 45 14.97 8.60 -6.76
CA PRO A 45 15.14 7.57 -5.74
C PRO A 45 16.45 6.82 -5.95
N PHE A 46 17.10 6.42 -4.86
CA PHE A 46 18.35 5.66 -4.91
C PHE A 46 18.45 4.65 -3.77
N VAL A 47 19.14 3.55 -4.05
CA VAL A 47 19.36 2.47 -3.09
C VAL A 47 20.48 2.87 -2.14
N VAL A 48 20.19 2.86 -0.84
CA VAL A 48 21.18 3.15 0.20
C VAL A 48 21.82 1.86 0.69
N ARG A 49 21.05 0.77 0.73
CA ARG A 49 21.55 -0.50 1.26
C ARG A 49 20.87 -1.70 0.61
N LEU A 50 21.69 -2.71 0.31
CA LEU A 50 21.25 -4.06 -0.02
C LEU A 50 21.92 -5.02 0.96
N LEU A 51 21.13 -5.78 1.69
CA LEU A 51 21.61 -6.70 2.72
C LEU A 51 21.11 -8.10 2.41
N PRO A 52 21.99 -9.05 2.06
CA PRO A 52 21.61 -10.44 1.96
C PRO A 52 21.24 -10.97 3.35
N THR A 53 20.06 -11.57 3.47
CA THR A 53 19.46 -12.04 4.72
C THR A 53 18.99 -13.48 4.61
N TYR A 54 19.08 -14.23 5.70
CA TYR A 54 18.57 -15.59 5.81
C TYR A 54 17.12 -15.58 6.33
N ILE A 55 16.90 -14.92 7.46
CA ILE A 55 15.59 -14.71 8.10
C ILE A 55 15.56 -13.29 8.68
N LEU A 56 14.76 -12.42 8.07
CA LEU A 56 14.64 -11.06 8.57
C LEU A 56 13.80 -10.99 9.86
N SER A 57 14.46 -10.67 10.96
CA SER A 57 13.80 -10.32 12.23
C SER A 57 13.44 -8.82 12.28
N ALA A 58 12.44 -8.48 13.09
CA ALA A 58 11.99 -7.10 13.23
C ALA A 58 13.05 -6.21 13.90
N GLU A 59 13.82 -6.80 14.83
CA GLU A 59 14.91 -6.17 15.58
C GLU A 59 16.09 -5.87 14.65
N PHE A 60 16.45 -6.82 13.79
CA PHE A 60 17.51 -6.62 12.79
C PHE A 60 17.10 -5.57 11.76
N LEU A 61 15.85 -5.62 11.28
CA LEU A 61 15.30 -4.61 10.38
C LEU A 61 15.33 -3.21 11.00
N ARG A 62 14.85 -3.07 12.25
CA ARG A 62 14.91 -1.81 13.00
C ARG A 62 16.33 -1.28 13.07
N LYS A 63 17.30 -2.11 13.47
CA LYS A 63 18.71 -1.74 13.53
C LYS A 63 19.24 -1.23 12.19
N CYS A 64 18.92 -1.91 11.09
CA CYS A 64 19.34 -1.51 9.75
C CYS A 64 18.72 -0.18 9.31
N VAL A 65 17.43 0.03 9.61
CA VAL A 65 16.72 1.27 9.30
C VAL A 65 17.24 2.44 10.14
N SER A 66 17.43 2.28 11.46
CA SER A 66 18.04 3.30 12.33
C SER A 66 19.44 3.70 11.85
N GLN A 67 20.26 2.74 11.40
CA GLN A 67 21.56 3.06 10.81
C GLN A 67 21.45 3.93 9.55
N CYS A 68 20.45 3.69 8.71
CA CYS A 68 20.20 4.51 7.51
C CYS A 68 19.68 5.90 7.88
N ILE A 69 18.76 6.00 8.85
CA ILE A 69 18.26 7.27 9.38
C ILE A 69 19.43 8.11 9.91
N LYS A 70 20.29 7.50 10.73
CA LYS A 70 21.51 8.12 11.24
C LYS A 70 22.43 8.64 10.15
N ALA A 71 22.69 7.82 9.13
CA ALA A 71 23.51 8.25 8.00
C ALA A 71 22.89 9.44 7.26
N ILE A 72 21.57 9.42 7.01
CA ILE A 72 20.88 10.51 6.31
C ILE A 72 20.93 11.81 7.12
N ASN A 73 20.61 11.74 8.42
CA ASN A 73 20.62 12.89 9.32
C ASN A 73 22.03 13.50 9.47
N ASN A 74 23.06 12.65 9.60
CA ASN A 74 24.45 13.12 9.67
C ASN A 74 24.94 13.81 8.38
N ASN A 75 24.31 13.55 7.23
CA ASN A 75 24.61 14.19 5.96
C ASN A 75 23.66 15.38 5.65
N GLY A 76 22.97 15.91 6.66
CA GLY A 76 22.09 17.09 6.52
C GLY A 76 20.70 16.79 5.94
N GLY A 77 20.36 15.52 5.75
CA GLY A 77 19.00 15.11 5.37
C GLY A 77 18.06 15.02 6.57
N ARG A 78 16.75 14.92 6.31
CA ARG A 78 15.74 14.61 7.32
C ARG A 78 14.84 13.51 6.79
N VAL A 79 14.72 12.41 7.52
CA VAL A 79 13.77 11.34 7.19
C VAL A 79 12.38 11.78 7.63
N VAL A 80 11.48 11.98 6.67
CA VAL A 80 10.08 12.38 6.94
C VAL A 80 9.18 11.17 7.16
N ALA A 81 9.36 10.11 6.37
CA ALA A 81 8.54 8.92 6.48
C ALA A 81 9.29 7.63 6.12
N LEU A 82 8.88 6.55 6.76
CA LEU A 82 9.18 5.17 6.41
C LEU A 82 7.96 4.57 5.69
N VAL A 83 8.21 3.85 4.60
CA VAL A 83 7.17 3.16 3.83
C VAL A 83 7.57 1.72 3.62
N SER A 84 6.66 0.80 3.94
CA SER A 84 6.83 -0.65 3.78
C SER A 84 5.52 -1.33 3.40
N ASP A 85 5.55 -2.64 3.13
CA ASP A 85 4.33 -3.43 2.97
C ASP A 85 3.73 -3.88 4.32
N ASN A 86 2.55 -4.51 4.28
CA ASN A 86 1.89 -5.00 5.49
C ASN A 86 2.37 -6.41 5.93
N HIS A 87 3.65 -6.74 5.69
CA HIS A 87 4.21 -8.01 6.13
C HIS A 87 4.35 -8.05 7.68
N PRO A 88 4.16 -9.21 8.33
CA PRO A 88 4.26 -9.31 9.80
C PRO A 88 5.57 -8.78 10.39
N THR A 89 6.71 -9.01 9.74
CA THR A 89 8.02 -8.48 10.18
C THR A 89 8.05 -6.96 10.16
N ASN A 90 7.52 -6.35 9.09
CA ASN A 90 7.49 -4.90 8.92
C ASN A 90 6.56 -4.23 9.93
N ARG A 91 5.38 -4.83 10.18
CA ARG A 91 4.48 -4.38 11.26
C ARG A 91 5.15 -4.41 12.64
N LYS A 92 5.83 -5.51 12.97
CA LYS A 92 6.57 -5.61 14.24
C LYS A 92 7.67 -4.56 14.31
N CYS A 93 8.39 -4.32 13.22
CA CYS A 93 9.40 -3.27 13.16
C CYS A 93 8.81 -1.89 13.41
N PHE A 94 7.67 -1.55 12.80
CA PHE A 94 6.95 -0.29 13.08
C PHE A 94 6.50 -0.21 14.55
N ALA A 95 5.98 -1.30 15.12
CA ALA A 95 5.63 -1.34 16.54
C ALA A 95 6.83 -1.06 17.46
N LEU A 96 8.03 -1.53 17.10
CA LEU A 96 9.27 -1.24 17.83
C LEU A 96 9.72 0.23 17.73
N PHE A 97 9.32 0.94 16.67
CA PHE A 97 9.60 2.38 16.50
C PHE A 97 8.55 3.27 17.18
N SER A 98 7.32 2.79 17.33
CA SER A 98 6.23 3.51 18.00
C SER A 98 6.11 3.21 19.49
N ASP A 99 6.95 2.34 20.05
CA ASP A 99 6.78 1.71 21.38
C ASP A 99 6.24 2.68 22.46
N GLY A 100 5.02 2.40 22.93
CA GLY A 100 4.31 3.19 23.96
C GLY A 100 3.66 4.50 23.51
N ARG A 101 3.65 4.84 22.22
CA ARG A 101 3.04 6.09 21.72
C ARG A 101 1.54 5.97 21.48
N GLU A 102 0.83 7.07 21.76
CA GLU A 102 -0.61 7.22 21.44
C GLU A 102 -0.87 7.17 19.93
N LYS A 103 0.04 7.74 19.13
CA LYS A 103 -0.03 7.77 17.66
C LYS A 103 0.90 6.72 17.06
N PRO A 104 0.43 5.47 16.80
CA PRO A 104 1.28 4.37 16.34
C PRO A 104 1.84 4.56 14.91
N TRP A 105 1.35 5.56 14.16
CA TRP A 105 1.88 5.93 12.85
C TRP A 105 3.04 6.94 12.93
N ILE A 106 3.43 7.39 14.13
CA ILE A 106 4.64 8.21 14.35
C ILE A 106 5.66 7.36 15.10
N GLY A 107 6.84 7.21 14.49
CA GLY A 107 7.99 6.56 15.10
C GLY A 107 9.06 7.56 15.50
N THR A 108 9.93 7.14 16.42
CA THR A 108 11.16 7.86 16.75
C THR A 108 12.34 6.90 16.74
N ASP A 109 13.50 7.40 16.33
CA ASP A 109 14.76 6.70 16.58
C ASP A 109 15.33 7.19 17.90
N ALA A 110 15.23 6.38 18.96
CA ALA A 110 15.66 6.74 20.31
C ALA A 110 17.14 7.20 20.40
N ALA A 111 17.95 6.86 19.40
CA ALA A 111 19.35 7.29 19.31
C ALA A 111 19.52 8.72 18.77
N GLN A 112 18.50 9.32 18.15
CA GLN A 112 18.60 10.58 17.39
C GLN A 112 17.44 11.56 17.61
N GLU A 113 16.43 11.20 18.39
CA GLU A 113 15.21 12.00 18.65
C GLU A 113 14.49 12.47 17.38
N SER A 114 14.79 11.87 16.22
CA SER A 114 14.15 12.24 14.95
C SER A 114 12.82 11.50 14.80
N GLU A 115 11.74 12.25 14.73
CA GLU A 115 10.41 11.70 14.44
C GLU A 115 10.17 11.54 12.95
N PHE A 116 9.46 10.48 12.59
CA PHE A 116 9.06 10.18 11.22
C PHE A 116 7.71 9.46 11.18
N PHE A 117 6.99 9.63 10.07
CA PHE A 117 5.74 8.92 9.83
C PHE A 117 6.02 7.49 9.35
N MET A 118 5.18 6.55 9.75
CA MET A 118 5.24 5.14 9.34
C MET A 118 3.99 4.80 8.55
N LEU A 119 4.16 4.60 7.25
CA LEU A 119 3.08 4.36 6.30
C LEU A 119 3.21 2.97 5.69
N PHE A 120 2.08 2.30 5.48
CA PHE A 120 2.02 1.12 4.65
C PHE A 120 1.67 1.50 3.21
N ASP A 121 2.27 0.80 2.26
CA ASP A 121 2.04 1.04 0.84
C ASP A 121 0.55 0.87 0.47
N PHE A 122 -0.07 1.97 0.01
CA PHE A 122 -1.48 1.98 -0.39
C PHE A 122 -1.82 0.98 -1.51
N VAL A 123 -0.87 0.63 -2.38
CA VAL A 123 -1.04 -0.44 -3.39
C VAL A 123 -1.29 -1.78 -2.70
N HIS A 124 -0.54 -2.07 -1.64
CA HIS A 124 -0.71 -3.29 -0.86
C HIS A 124 -1.99 -3.24 -0.01
N ILE A 125 -2.33 -2.10 0.57
CA ILE A 125 -3.59 -1.90 1.30
C ILE A 125 -4.80 -2.22 0.40
N ILE A 126 -4.87 -1.70 -0.83
CA ILE A 126 -5.97 -2.00 -1.76
C ILE A 126 -6.08 -3.50 -2.05
N LYS A 127 -4.95 -4.17 -2.29
CA LYS A 127 -4.94 -5.62 -2.49
C LYS A 127 -5.43 -6.35 -1.25
N CYS A 128 -5.00 -5.92 -0.06
CA CYS A 128 -5.45 -6.49 1.20
C CYS A 128 -6.96 -6.28 1.40
N ILE A 129 -7.52 -5.10 1.11
CA ILE A 129 -8.97 -4.86 1.18
C ILE A 129 -9.73 -5.86 0.29
N ARG A 130 -9.36 -5.96 -0.99
CA ARG A 130 -9.98 -6.93 -1.92
C ARG A 130 -9.86 -8.36 -1.42
N ASN A 131 -8.65 -8.79 -1.04
CA ASN A 131 -8.39 -10.15 -0.58
C ASN A 131 -9.15 -10.47 0.72
N ASN A 132 -9.25 -9.50 1.64
CA ASN A 132 -10.01 -9.67 2.88
C ASN A 132 -11.51 -9.80 2.58
N TRP A 133 -12.04 -8.98 1.67
CA TRP A 133 -13.45 -9.04 1.27
C TRP A 133 -13.81 -10.40 0.67
N GLN A 134 -13.00 -10.89 -0.28
CA GLN A 134 -13.20 -12.19 -0.90
C GLN A 134 -13.11 -13.35 0.11
N MET A 135 -12.15 -13.28 1.05
CA MET A 135 -11.86 -14.37 1.98
C MET A 135 -12.67 -14.29 3.28
N GLU A 136 -13.50 -13.26 3.47
CA GLU A 136 -14.44 -13.16 4.59
C GLU A 136 -15.45 -14.32 4.51
N ALA A 137 -15.86 -14.87 5.65
CA ALA A 137 -16.59 -16.14 5.69
C ALA A 137 -17.92 -16.08 4.91
N ASN A 138 -18.59 -14.93 4.96
CA ASN A 138 -19.82 -14.65 4.23
C ASN A 138 -19.57 -13.84 2.95
N GLY A 139 -18.31 -13.43 2.70
CA GLY A 139 -17.94 -12.50 1.65
C GLY A 139 -18.53 -11.11 1.87
N ILE A 140 -18.78 -10.71 3.11
CA ILE A 140 -19.42 -9.43 3.44
C ILE A 140 -18.41 -8.52 4.13
N LEU A 141 -18.38 -7.24 3.74
CA LEU A 141 -17.72 -6.18 4.51
C LEU A 141 -18.72 -5.08 4.80
N SER A 142 -18.76 -4.63 6.05
CA SER A 142 -19.65 -3.56 6.48
C SER A 142 -18.86 -2.37 6.98
N ILE A 143 -19.14 -1.20 6.43
CA ILE A 143 -18.52 0.08 6.82
C ILE A 143 -19.59 1.16 6.82
N GLN A 144 -19.32 2.28 7.50
CA GLN A 144 -20.13 3.49 7.35
C GLN A 144 -19.37 4.47 6.45
N PRO A 145 -19.75 4.64 5.18
CA PRO A 145 -19.03 5.53 4.26
C PRO A 145 -18.92 6.95 4.83
N PRO A 146 -17.81 7.67 4.58
CA PRO A 146 -17.68 9.06 5.01
C PRO A 146 -18.86 9.92 4.54
N GLY A 147 -19.55 10.56 5.48
CA GLY A 147 -20.72 11.41 5.20
C GLY A 147 -22.04 10.66 4.99
N ALA A 148 -22.09 9.33 5.20
CA ALA A 148 -23.33 8.57 5.14
C ALA A 148 -23.96 8.38 6.54
N ASP A 149 -25.29 8.45 6.58
CA ASP A 149 -26.08 8.31 7.82
C ASP A 149 -26.28 6.86 8.27
N ARG A 150 -25.89 5.89 7.44
CA ARG A 150 -26.06 4.46 7.71
C ARG A 150 -24.84 3.65 7.33
N GLN A 151 -24.70 2.53 8.02
CA GLN A 151 -23.79 1.47 7.62
C GLN A 151 -24.29 0.80 6.34
N ILE A 152 -23.36 0.45 5.44
CA ILE A 152 -23.60 -0.33 4.24
C ILE A 152 -22.96 -1.71 4.40
N SER A 153 -23.48 -2.72 3.71
CA SER A 153 -22.89 -4.07 3.70
C SER A 153 -22.66 -4.55 2.27
N ALA A 154 -21.39 -4.56 1.86
CA ALA A 154 -20.97 -4.97 0.53
C ALA A 154 -20.72 -6.47 0.46
N LYS A 155 -21.28 -7.12 -0.56
CA LYS A 155 -21.21 -8.57 -0.74
C LYS A 155 -20.36 -8.93 -1.95
N TRP A 156 -19.37 -9.79 -1.76
CA TRP A 156 -18.52 -10.31 -2.84
C TRP A 156 -19.36 -11.08 -3.88
N SER A 157 -20.44 -11.73 -3.43
CA SER A 157 -21.40 -12.42 -4.31
C SER A 157 -22.02 -11.50 -5.36
N ASP A 158 -22.20 -10.21 -5.07
CA ASP A 158 -22.80 -9.27 -6.01
C ASP A 158 -21.84 -8.99 -7.17
N VAL A 159 -20.54 -8.82 -6.88
CA VAL A 159 -19.47 -8.70 -7.89
C VAL A 159 -19.39 -9.96 -8.75
N VAL A 160 -19.43 -11.13 -8.11
CA VAL A 160 -19.41 -12.41 -8.81
C VAL A 160 -20.62 -12.56 -9.72
N ARG A 161 -21.82 -12.19 -9.25
CA ARG A 161 -23.05 -12.27 -10.04
C ARG A 161 -22.99 -11.33 -11.24
N LEU A 162 -22.49 -10.10 -11.07
CA LEU A 162 -22.28 -9.16 -12.17
C LEU A 162 -21.35 -9.76 -13.24
N TYR A 163 -20.23 -10.36 -12.83
CA TYR A 163 -19.35 -11.08 -13.76
C TYR A 163 -20.07 -12.23 -14.48
N GLN A 164 -20.82 -13.06 -13.76
CA GLN A 164 -21.55 -14.20 -14.35
C GLN A 164 -22.64 -13.75 -15.33
N MET A 165 -23.30 -12.61 -15.06
CA MET A 165 -24.26 -12.01 -15.97
C MET A 165 -23.58 -11.54 -17.25
N GLU A 166 -22.39 -10.94 -17.18
CA GLU A 166 -21.72 -10.33 -18.34
C GLU A 166 -20.78 -11.27 -19.10
N LYS A 167 -20.34 -12.39 -18.51
CA LYS A 167 -19.21 -13.19 -19.05
C LYS A 167 -19.39 -13.67 -20.49
N ASP A 168 -20.62 -14.05 -20.86
CA ASP A 168 -20.97 -14.62 -22.17
C ASP A 168 -21.50 -13.57 -23.15
N HIS A 169 -21.60 -12.30 -22.73
CA HIS A 169 -22.04 -11.20 -23.57
C HIS A 169 -20.87 -10.63 -24.39
N VAL A 170 -21.15 -10.30 -25.66
CA VAL A 170 -20.19 -9.65 -26.56
C VAL A 170 -19.86 -8.23 -26.09
N VAL A 171 -20.87 -7.51 -25.59
CA VAL A 171 -20.73 -6.15 -25.04
C VAL A 171 -20.86 -6.23 -23.53
N LYS A 172 -19.82 -5.81 -22.81
CA LYS A 172 -19.75 -5.85 -21.34
C LYS A 172 -19.70 -4.43 -20.79
N ARG A 173 -20.37 -4.17 -19.66
CA ARG A 173 -20.32 -2.86 -18.98
C ARG A 173 -19.04 -2.73 -18.15
N THR A 174 -18.45 -3.85 -17.75
CA THR A 174 -17.25 -3.91 -16.91
C THR A 174 -16.10 -4.65 -17.59
N CYS A 175 -14.89 -4.50 -17.02
CA CYS A 175 -13.71 -5.26 -17.40
C CYS A 175 -13.44 -6.43 -16.43
N LEU A 176 -14.48 -6.92 -15.75
CA LEU A 176 -14.33 -8.02 -14.79
C LEU A 176 -13.92 -9.30 -15.51
N THR A 177 -12.88 -9.93 -14.99
CA THR A 177 -12.36 -11.22 -15.46
C THR A 177 -12.62 -12.31 -14.44
N HIS A 178 -12.55 -13.56 -14.90
CA HIS A 178 -12.59 -14.71 -14.00
C HIS A 178 -11.54 -14.60 -12.90
N GLU A 179 -10.32 -14.17 -13.26
CA GLU A 179 -9.19 -14.01 -12.34
C GLU A 179 -9.39 -12.88 -11.31
N ALA A 180 -10.18 -11.85 -11.64
CA ALA A 180 -10.51 -10.80 -10.71
C ALA A 180 -11.49 -11.29 -9.61
N CYS A 181 -12.49 -12.08 -10.01
CA CYS A 181 -13.50 -12.65 -9.13
C CYS A 181 -13.02 -13.89 -8.35
N TYR A 182 -12.17 -14.71 -8.97
CA TYR A 182 -11.66 -15.98 -8.44
C TYR A 182 -10.12 -16.06 -8.52
N PRO A 183 -9.39 -15.15 -7.84
CA PRO A 183 -7.94 -15.12 -7.90
C PRO A 183 -7.30 -16.33 -7.19
N THR A 184 -6.32 -16.95 -7.86
CA THR A 184 -5.36 -17.87 -7.22
C THR A 184 -4.43 -17.14 -6.26
N SER A 185 -3.70 -17.88 -5.41
CA SER A 185 -2.74 -17.31 -4.45
C SER A 185 -1.73 -16.35 -5.12
N THR A 186 -1.23 -16.70 -6.30
CA THR A 186 -0.31 -15.82 -7.05
C THR A 186 -1.03 -14.58 -7.59
N GLN A 187 -2.24 -14.73 -8.12
CA GLN A 187 -3.04 -13.63 -8.65
C GLN A 187 -3.52 -12.65 -7.57
N LYS A 188 -3.64 -13.08 -6.30
CA LYS A 188 -3.94 -12.20 -5.16
C LYS A 188 -2.92 -11.08 -4.95
N THR A 189 -1.70 -11.27 -5.45
CA THR A 189 -0.62 -10.27 -5.37
C THR A 189 -0.66 -9.22 -6.47
N LYS A 190 -1.45 -9.44 -7.55
CA LYS A 190 -1.57 -8.54 -8.70
C LYS A 190 -2.53 -7.40 -8.40
N VAL A 191 -2.03 -6.18 -8.39
CA VAL A 191 -2.85 -4.97 -8.14
C VAL A 191 -3.87 -4.73 -9.27
N SER A 192 -3.52 -5.06 -10.53
CA SER A 192 -4.44 -4.88 -11.66
C SER A 192 -5.75 -5.63 -11.49
N LEU A 193 -5.71 -6.86 -10.98
CA LEU A 193 -6.92 -7.65 -10.70
C LEU A 193 -7.74 -7.07 -9.54
N ALA A 194 -7.10 -6.48 -8.53
CA ALA A 194 -7.83 -5.80 -7.46
C ALA A 194 -8.52 -4.53 -7.99
N LEU A 195 -7.85 -3.79 -8.87
CA LEU A 195 -8.40 -2.59 -9.51
C LEU A 195 -9.49 -2.89 -10.53
N GLN A 196 -9.52 -4.07 -11.16
CA GLN A 196 -10.65 -4.49 -12.00
C GLN A 196 -11.95 -4.61 -11.20
N VAL A 197 -11.87 -5.00 -9.92
CA VAL A 197 -13.04 -5.08 -9.02
C VAL A 197 -13.36 -3.71 -8.43
N LEU A 198 -12.32 -3.02 -7.96
CA LEU A 198 -12.43 -1.69 -7.36
C LEU A 198 -12.36 -0.61 -8.45
N ASP A 199 -13.38 -0.58 -9.30
CA ASP A 199 -13.50 0.30 -10.46
C ASP A 199 -14.84 1.04 -10.49
N GLU A 200 -14.85 2.24 -11.08
CA GLU A 200 -16.06 3.07 -11.20
C GLU A 200 -17.14 2.42 -12.08
N ARG A 201 -16.74 1.72 -13.14
CA ARG A 201 -17.67 1.04 -14.05
C ARG A 201 -18.36 -0.12 -13.34
N VAL A 202 -17.63 -0.82 -12.46
CA VAL A 202 -18.19 -1.89 -11.63
C VAL A 202 -19.19 -1.31 -10.63
N ALA A 203 -18.83 -0.22 -9.93
CA ALA A 203 -19.77 0.46 -9.03
C ALA A 203 -21.04 0.93 -9.76
N ALA A 204 -20.90 1.52 -10.95
CA ALA A 204 -22.03 1.98 -11.76
C ALA A 204 -22.93 0.82 -12.21
N ALA A 205 -22.34 -0.26 -12.73
CA ALA A 205 -23.08 -1.44 -13.18
C ALA A 205 -23.84 -2.12 -12.02
N LEU A 206 -23.19 -2.29 -10.86
CA LEU A 206 -23.83 -2.82 -9.66
C LEU A 206 -25.01 -1.96 -9.19
N LYS A 207 -24.86 -0.63 -9.26
CA LYS A 207 -25.94 0.30 -8.91
C LYS A 207 -27.14 0.14 -9.85
N CYS A 208 -26.90 0.00 -11.16
CA CYS A 208 -27.95 -0.26 -12.15
C CYS A 208 -28.67 -1.60 -11.89
N ASP A 209 -27.95 -2.61 -11.41
CA ASP A 209 -28.50 -3.93 -11.14
C ASP A 209 -29.15 -4.05 -9.74
N GLY A 210 -29.25 -2.95 -8.99
CA GLY A 210 -29.90 -2.89 -7.67
C GLY A 210 -29.01 -3.25 -6.47
N TYR A 211 -27.70 -3.48 -6.67
CA TYR A 211 -26.73 -3.78 -5.61
C TYR A 211 -26.14 -2.50 -4.99
N SER A 212 -27.00 -1.61 -4.49
CA SER A 212 -26.63 -0.26 -4.05
C SER A 212 -25.56 -0.22 -2.95
N ASP A 213 -25.63 -1.10 -1.94
CA ASP A 213 -24.65 -1.12 -0.86
C ASP A 213 -23.25 -1.53 -1.36
N THR A 214 -23.18 -2.55 -2.21
CA THR A 214 -21.90 -2.99 -2.80
C THR A 214 -21.33 -1.93 -3.74
N ALA A 215 -22.19 -1.27 -4.53
CA ALA A 215 -21.80 -0.16 -5.37
C ALA A 215 -21.21 1.01 -4.58
N GLU A 216 -21.86 1.40 -3.47
CA GLU A 216 -21.40 2.51 -2.64
C GLU A 216 -20.09 2.19 -1.92
N PHE A 217 -19.90 0.95 -1.48
CA PHE A 217 -18.63 0.48 -0.93
C PHE A 217 -17.50 0.59 -1.95
N ILE A 218 -17.68 0.06 -3.16
CA ILE A 218 -16.66 0.15 -4.21
C ILE A 218 -16.37 1.61 -4.53
N LYS A 219 -17.39 2.45 -4.68
CA LYS A 219 -17.22 3.89 -4.93
C LYS A 219 -16.40 4.58 -3.83
N THR A 220 -16.66 4.25 -2.56
CA THR A 220 -15.90 4.76 -1.41
C THR A 220 -14.42 4.38 -1.50
N ILE A 221 -14.12 3.10 -1.78
CA ILE A 221 -12.73 2.62 -1.90
C ILE A 221 -12.04 3.17 -3.15
N VAL A 222 -12.77 3.37 -4.25
CA VAL A 222 -12.26 4.00 -5.47
C VAL A 222 -11.88 5.45 -5.21
N ARG A 223 -12.72 6.21 -4.51
CA ARG A 223 -12.40 7.59 -4.10
C ARG A 223 -11.13 7.66 -3.27
N PHE A 224 -11.01 6.78 -2.26
CA PHE A 224 -9.76 6.61 -1.50
C PHE A 224 -8.57 6.37 -2.43
N TRP A 225 -8.69 5.42 -3.36
CA TRP A 225 -7.60 5.09 -4.28
C TRP A 225 -7.20 6.28 -5.17
N LYS A 226 -8.18 7.04 -5.70
CA LYS A 226 -7.93 8.22 -6.53
C LYS A 226 -7.09 9.26 -5.79
N ILE A 227 -7.45 9.54 -4.54
CA ILE A 227 -6.76 10.52 -3.68
C ILE A 227 -5.31 10.07 -3.43
N VAL A 228 -5.11 8.84 -2.93
CA VAL A 228 -3.76 8.36 -2.56
C VAL A 228 -2.88 8.01 -3.76
N ASN A 229 -3.45 7.87 -4.95
CA ASN A 229 -2.75 7.58 -6.20
C ASN A 229 -2.64 8.80 -7.14
N CYS A 230 -2.82 10.02 -6.63
CA CYS A 230 -2.52 11.24 -7.38
C CYS A 230 -1.01 11.40 -7.61
N LYS A 231 -0.57 11.28 -8.87
CA LYS A 231 0.86 11.32 -9.28
C LYS A 231 1.29 12.63 -9.93
N ASN A 232 0.34 13.41 -10.42
CA ASN A 232 0.59 14.58 -11.24
C ASN A 232 -0.37 15.69 -10.78
N PRO A 233 0.13 16.92 -10.56
CA PRO A 233 -0.70 18.03 -10.11
C PRO A 233 -1.89 18.32 -11.03
N ASP A 234 -1.74 18.16 -12.34
CA ASP A 234 -2.74 18.51 -13.34
C ASP A 234 -3.70 17.36 -13.68
N LEU A 235 -3.57 16.21 -13.00
CA LEU A 235 -4.34 15.01 -13.32
C LEU A 235 -5.85 15.24 -13.15
N HIS A 236 -6.23 15.99 -12.11
CA HIS A 236 -7.60 16.35 -11.81
C HIS A 236 -8.22 17.21 -12.92
N ALA A 237 -7.49 18.19 -13.45
CA ALA A 237 -7.94 19.06 -14.53
C ALA A 237 -8.08 18.28 -15.84
N ARG A 238 -7.07 17.48 -16.19
CA ARG A 238 -7.06 16.67 -17.43
C ARG A 238 -8.18 15.64 -17.47
N LEU A 239 -8.43 14.95 -16.36
CA LEU A 239 -9.47 13.92 -16.26
C LEU A 239 -10.83 14.47 -15.79
N ARG A 240 -10.93 15.76 -15.47
CA ARG A 240 -12.12 16.39 -14.87
C ARG A 240 -12.61 15.62 -13.63
N ASP A 241 -11.66 15.25 -12.78
CA ASP A 241 -11.88 14.38 -11.62
C ASP A 241 -11.28 15.02 -10.35
N PRO A 242 -12.09 15.69 -9.51
CA PRO A 242 -11.61 16.43 -8.34
C PRO A 242 -10.98 15.53 -7.28
N ASP A 243 -11.33 14.25 -7.22
CA ASP A 243 -10.75 13.29 -6.26
C ASP A 243 -9.29 12.94 -6.58
N ARG A 244 -8.75 13.42 -7.72
CA ARG A 244 -7.35 13.23 -8.13
C ARG A 244 -6.53 14.51 -7.98
N ARG A 245 -7.00 15.49 -7.23
CA ARG A 245 -6.23 16.71 -6.95
C ARG A 245 -5.10 16.45 -5.94
N PRO A 246 -3.96 17.14 -6.04
CA PRO A 246 -3.00 17.22 -4.93
C PRO A 246 -3.66 17.77 -3.67
N VAL A 247 -3.05 17.49 -2.53
CA VAL A 247 -3.43 18.14 -1.28
C VAL A 247 -2.73 19.50 -1.22
N TYR A 248 -3.50 20.58 -1.30
CA TYR A 248 -3.02 21.96 -1.21
C TYR A 248 -3.20 22.55 0.18
N SER A 249 -4.18 22.05 0.93
CA SER A 249 -4.51 22.53 2.28
C SER A 249 -4.91 21.41 3.22
N VAL A 250 -4.71 21.64 4.51
CA VAL A 250 -5.17 20.74 5.58
C VAL A 250 -6.71 20.74 5.68
N GLN A 251 -7.39 21.77 5.17
CA GLN A 251 -8.84 21.81 5.06
C GLN A 251 -9.37 21.14 3.79
N ASP A 252 -8.52 20.54 2.96
CA ASP A 252 -8.98 19.90 1.72
C ASP A 252 -9.95 18.75 2.02
N GLU A 253 -11.02 18.68 1.23
CA GLU A 253 -12.01 17.59 1.31
C GLU A 253 -11.38 16.20 1.21
N SER A 254 -10.23 16.06 0.53
CA SER A 254 -9.50 14.79 0.47
C SER A 254 -8.96 14.40 1.85
N ILE A 255 -8.41 15.33 2.62
CA ILE A 255 -7.90 15.07 3.97
C ILE A 255 -9.07 14.74 4.91
N GLN A 256 -10.15 15.51 4.85
CA GLN A 256 -11.36 15.24 5.62
C GLN A 256 -11.95 13.87 5.30
N PHE A 257 -12.02 13.51 4.01
CA PHE A 257 -12.49 12.20 3.56
C PHE A 257 -11.57 11.06 4.05
N LEU A 258 -10.25 11.19 3.92
CA LEU A 258 -9.32 10.16 4.38
C LEU A 258 -9.38 9.98 5.91
N SER A 259 -9.51 11.06 6.66
CA SER A 259 -9.70 11.03 8.11
C SER A 259 -10.99 10.32 8.50
N ALA A 260 -12.13 10.73 7.93
CA ALA A 260 -13.42 10.10 8.17
C ALA A 260 -13.46 8.63 7.72
N LEU A 261 -12.73 8.27 6.66
CA LEU A 261 -12.58 6.87 6.23
C LEU A 261 -11.77 6.06 7.24
N ALA A 262 -10.73 6.65 7.83
CA ALA A 262 -9.96 6.01 8.89
C ALA A 262 -10.87 5.71 10.09
N ASP A 263 -11.69 6.67 10.53
CA ASP A 263 -12.61 6.50 11.66
C ASP A 263 -13.72 5.48 11.36
N SER A 264 -14.22 5.47 10.13
CA SER A 264 -15.14 4.44 9.66
C SER A 264 -14.57 3.03 9.84
N PHE A 265 -13.34 2.79 9.38
CA PHE A 265 -12.71 1.48 9.58
C PHE A 265 -12.29 1.24 11.04
N ASP A 266 -11.90 2.27 11.78
CA ASP A 266 -11.48 2.14 13.18
C ASP A 266 -12.63 1.74 14.10
N SER A 267 -13.83 2.28 13.86
CA SER A 267 -15.05 1.94 14.60
C SER A 267 -15.59 0.53 14.31
N THR A 268 -15.23 -0.07 13.17
CA THR A 268 -15.69 -1.43 12.83
C THR A 268 -15.06 -2.48 13.76
N HIS A 269 -15.87 -3.43 14.25
CA HIS A 269 -15.34 -4.59 14.96
C HIS A 269 -14.31 -5.32 14.09
N CYS A 270 -13.25 -5.87 14.70
CA CYS A 270 -12.28 -6.71 13.99
C CYS A 270 -12.03 -8.01 14.76
N GLY A 271 -11.97 -9.12 14.04
CA GLY A 271 -11.71 -10.46 14.60
C GLY A 271 -10.75 -11.26 13.73
N LYS A 272 -10.27 -12.40 14.24
CA LYS A 272 -9.45 -13.36 13.49
C LYS A 272 -10.18 -14.68 13.27
N GLY A 273 -9.88 -15.35 12.16
CA GLY A 273 -10.43 -16.67 11.84
C GLY A 273 -11.96 -16.63 11.84
N ARG A 274 -12.59 -17.55 12.58
CA ARG A 274 -14.05 -17.68 12.67
C ARG A 274 -14.75 -16.54 13.39
N ALA A 275 -14.05 -15.77 14.23
CA ALA A 275 -14.61 -14.61 14.92
C ALA A 275 -14.62 -13.33 14.05
N ARG A 276 -14.04 -13.40 12.85
CA ARG A 276 -14.07 -12.30 11.88
C ARG A 276 -15.38 -12.37 11.11
N HIS A 277 -16.30 -11.47 11.46
CA HIS A 277 -17.53 -11.25 10.72
C HIS A 277 -17.56 -9.83 10.17
N HIS A 278 -17.90 -9.72 8.89
CA HIS A 278 -18.24 -8.47 8.21
C HIS A 278 -17.16 -7.37 8.28
N SER A 279 -15.89 -7.76 8.46
CA SER A 279 -14.80 -6.84 8.80
C SER A 279 -13.47 -7.26 8.18
N LEU A 280 -12.55 -6.30 8.10
CA LEU A 280 -11.16 -6.58 7.76
C LEU A 280 -10.46 -7.35 8.89
N THR A 281 -9.39 -8.07 8.54
CA THR A 281 -8.46 -8.60 9.56
C THR A 281 -7.88 -7.45 10.41
N PRO A 282 -7.58 -7.67 11.70
CA PRO A 282 -6.95 -6.66 12.56
C PRO A 282 -5.69 -6.07 11.94
N GLU A 283 -4.90 -6.92 11.29
CA GLU A 283 -3.70 -6.57 10.55
C GLU A 283 -3.95 -5.59 9.39
N THR A 284 -4.99 -5.82 8.59
CA THR A 284 -5.31 -4.97 7.45
C THR A 284 -5.97 -3.68 7.91
N LYS A 285 -6.87 -3.78 8.89
CA LYS A 285 -7.52 -2.62 9.53
C LYS A 285 -6.48 -1.67 10.11
N SER A 286 -5.59 -2.17 10.98
CA SER A 286 -4.56 -1.36 11.61
C SER A 286 -3.63 -0.71 10.59
N ALA A 287 -3.19 -1.46 9.56
CA ALA A 287 -2.36 -0.89 8.51
C ALA A 287 -3.07 0.21 7.70
N LEU A 288 -4.35 0.02 7.37
CA LEU A 288 -5.17 1.02 6.69
C LEU A 288 -5.33 2.28 7.55
N VAL A 289 -5.84 2.13 8.78
CA VAL A 289 -6.13 3.24 9.69
C VAL A 289 -4.86 4.03 10.00
N ASN A 290 -3.77 3.36 10.36
CA ASN A 290 -2.50 4.03 10.67
C ASN A 290 -1.93 4.76 9.46
N SER A 291 -2.03 4.19 8.25
CA SER A 291 -1.53 4.86 7.04
C SER A 291 -2.38 6.05 6.64
N LEU A 292 -3.70 5.99 6.85
CA LEU A 292 -4.60 7.12 6.59
C LEU A 292 -4.34 8.25 7.59
N ARG A 293 -4.32 7.96 8.89
CA ARG A 293 -4.04 8.97 9.93
C ARG A 293 -2.65 9.56 9.78
N GLY A 294 -1.64 8.72 9.54
CA GLY A 294 -0.27 9.16 9.27
C GLY A 294 -0.15 9.99 8.00
N ALA A 295 -0.87 9.68 6.93
CA ALA A 295 -0.86 10.48 5.72
C ALA A 295 -1.52 11.85 5.91
N CYS A 296 -2.62 11.93 6.67
CA CYS A 296 -3.27 13.20 6.99
C CYS A 296 -2.35 14.12 7.80
N GLU A 297 -1.82 13.63 8.93
CA GLU A 297 -0.94 14.41 9.80
C GLU A 297 0.40 14.74 9.12
N MET A 298 0.91 13.86 8.25
CA MET A 298 2.06 14.17 7.42
C MET A 298 1.78 15.32 6.44
N CYS A 299 0.60 15.36 5.83
CA CYS A 299 0.22 16.49 4.97
C CYS A 299 0.17 17.79 5.77
N GLU A 300 -0.36 17.77 6.99
CA GLU A 300 -0.38 18.93 7.89
C GLU A 300 1.03 19.46 8.19
N VAL A 301 1.95 18.57 8.56
CA VAL A 301 3.35 18.93 8.84
C VAL A 301 4.06 19.46 7.59
N LEU A 302 3.85 18.84 6.43
CA LEU A 302 4.52 19.26 5.19
C LEU A 302 3.98 20.59 4.65
N LEU A 303 2.66 20.80 4.68
CA LEU A 303 2.04 22.04 4.19
C LEU A 303 2.25 23.22 5.14
N SER A 304 2.69 22.97 6.37
CA SER A 304 3.15 24.02 7.28
C SER A 304 4.48 24.64 6.85
N ASP A 305 5.24 23.97 5.98
CA ASP A 305 6.47 24.51 5.39
C ASP A 305 6.13 25.38 4.17
N PRO A 306 6.45 26.69 4.16
CA PRO A 306 6.10 27.59 3.07
C PRO A 306 6.76 27.24 1.74
N ARG A 307 7.76 26.34 1.74
CA ARG A 307 8.42 25.84 0.53
C ARG A 307 7.63 24.73 -0.16
N ILE A 308 6.62 24.16 0.50
CA ILE A 308 5.80 23.05 -0.01
C ILE A 308 4.41 23.59 -0.33
N SER A 309 4.13 23.77 -1.63
CA SER A 309 2.83 24.29 -2.10
C SER A 309 1.72 23.23 -2.17
N TYR A 310 2.09 21.95 -2.27
CA TYR A 310 1.14 20.84 -2.32
C TYR A 310 1.84 19.52 -1.98
N VAL A 311 1.04 18.49 -1.66
CA VAL A 311 1.52 17.12 -1.42
C VAL A 311 0.86 16.15 -2.41
N LEU A 312 1.69 15.31 -3.04
CA LEU A 312 1.25 14.18 -3.87
C LEU A 312 1.34 12.88 -3.08
N LEU A 313 0.20 12.31 -2.69
CA LEU A 313 0.16 11.08 -1.89
C LEU A 313 0.72 9.85 -2.62
N ALA A 314 0.69 9.84 -3.97
CA ALA A 314 1.31 8.74 -4.73
C ALA A 314 2.84 8.73 -4.66
N GLY A 315 3.46 9.80 -4.13
CA GLY A 315 4.89 9.85 -3.85
C GLY A 315 5.33 8.87 -2.77
N TRP A 316 4.42 8.47 -1.88
CA TRP A 316 4.68 7.75 -0.62
C TRP A 316 4.39 6.25 -0.71
N ARG A 317 4.75 5.64 -1.84
CA ARG A 317 4.58 4.20 -2.09
C ARG A 317 5.77 3.64 -2.84
N ILE A 318 5.95 2.32 -2.78
CA ILE A 318 6.98 1.61 -3.53
C ILE A 318 6.50 1.38 -4.95
N SER A 319 7.06 2.10 -5.91
CA SER A 319 6.66 2.01 -7.31
C SER A 319 7.21 0.75 -8.00
N PRO A 320 6.54 0.25 -9.06
CA PRO A 320 7.05 -0.87 -9.85
C PRO A 320 8.44 -0.62 -10.44
N ASN A 321 8.75 0.63 -10.82
CA ASN A 321 10.05 1.00 -11.37
C ASN A 321 11.16 0.93 -10.32
N GLU A 322 10.88 1.37 -9.09
CA GLU A 322 11.80 1.24 -7.96
C GLU A 322 12.07 -0.24 -7.63
N ARG A 323 11.03 -1.10 -7.67
CA ARG A 323 11.22 -2.56 -7.53
C ARG A 323 12.02 -3.17 -8.67
N ARG A 324 11.78 -2.74 -9.93
CA ARG A 324 12.57 -3.18 -11.09
C ARG A 324 14.02 -2.75 -10.99
N GLN A 325 14.30 -1.53 -10.54
CA GLN A 325 15.67 -1.07 -10.31
C GLN A 325 16.38 -1.95 -9.28
N LEU A 326 15.71 -2.27 -8.17
CA LEU A 326 16.23 -3.20 -7.17
C LEU A 326 16.51 -4.60 -7.75
N LEU A 327 15.60 -5.14 -8.57
CA LEU A 327 15.78 -6.43 -9.25
C LEU A 327 16.97 -6.43 -10.21
N CYS A 328 17.13 -5.36 -10.99
CA CYS A 328 18.26 -5.22 -11.92
C CYS A 328 19.59 -5.18 -11.18
N ILE A 329 19.66 -4.45 -10.05
CA ILE A 329 20.88 -4.34 -9.23
C ILE A 329 21.22 -5.70 -8.58
N CYS A 330 20.22 -6.45 -8.13
CA CYS A 330 20.41 -7.75 -7.48
C CYS A 330 20.70 -8.90 -8.47
N GLY A 331 20.77 -8.64 -9.78
CA GLY A 331 21.05 -9.66 -10.79
C GLY A 331 19.97 -10.73 -10.93
N ALA A 332 18.74 -10.44 -10.47
CA ALA A 332 17.60 -11.30 -10.70
C ALA A 332 17.20 -11.20 -12.18
N SER A 333 17.21 -12.31 -12.90
CA SER A 333 16.72 -12.36 -14.27
C SER A 333 15.26 -11.87 -14.32
N ALA A 334 14.97 -10.97 -15.25
CA ALA A 334 13.63 -10.45 -15.52
C ALA A 334 12.59 -11.57 -15.76
N ALA A 335 13.02 -12.81 -16.02
CA ALA A 335 12.16 -13.97 -16.24
C ALA A 335 11.54 -14.57 -14.96
N GLN A 336 12.00 -14.21 -13.75
CA GLN A 336 11.41 -14.72 -12.51
C GLN A 336 10.13 -13.99 -12.08
N CYS A 337 9.67 -13.01 -12.86
CA CYS A 337 8.40 -12.33 -12.64
C CYS A 337 7.53 -12.47 -13.90
N SER A 338 6.56 -13.38 -13.86
CA SER A 338 5.47 -13.43 -14.83
C SER A 338 4.51 -12.26 -14.61
N THR A 339 4.95 -11.06 -14.99
CA THR A 339 4.09 -9.91 -15.30
C THR A 339 4.69 -9.14 -16.48
N PRO A 340 4.19 -9.34 -17.72
CA PRO A 340 4.45 -8.38 -18.78
C PRO A 340 3.79 -7.08 -18.32
N THR A 341 4.62 -6.07 -18.04
CA THR A 341 4.16 -4.72 -17.74
C THR A 341 4.73 -3.82 -18.82
N ASN A 342 4.15 -4.00 -20.01
CA ASN A 342 4.00 -3.00 -21.05
C ASN A 342 2.51 -3.03 -21.45
N GLU A 343 1.66 -2.51 -20.58
CA GLU A 343 0.39 -1.95 -21.01
C GLU A 343 0.40 -0.51 -20.55
N ILE A 344 0.81 0.35 -21.47
CA ILE A 344 0.32 1.71 -21.53
C ILE A 344 -1.20 1.54 -21.59
N ILE A 345 -1.88 1.87 -20.48
CA ILE A 345 -3.32 2.05 -20.51
C ILE A 345 -3.51 3.37 -21.24
N ASP A 346 -3.62 3.30 -22.56
CA ASP A 346 -4.26 4.35 -23.33
C ASP A 346 -5.72 4.37 -22.90
N ILE A 347 -6.08 5.43 -22.18
CA ILE A 347 -7.46 5.78 -21.90
C ILE A 347 -7.93 6.58 -23.13
N PRO A 348 -9.01 6.16 -23.83
CA PRO A 348 -9.61 7.01 -24.86
C PRO A 348 -10.15 8.32 -24.28
#